data_AF-A0A968MJX4-F1
#
_entry.id   AF-A0A968MJX4-F1
#
_cell.length_a   1.000
_cell.length_b   1.000
_cell.length_c   1.000
_cell.angle_alpha   90.00
_cell.angle_beta   90.00
_cell.angle_gamma   90.00
#
_symmetry.space_group_name_H-M   'P 1'
#
loop_
_entity.id
_entity.type
_entity.pdbx_description
1 polymer ?
#
loop_
_entity_poly.entity_id
_entity_poly.type
_entity_poly.pdbx_seq_one_letter_code
_entity_poly.pdbx_strand_id
1 'polypeptide(L)' 'MNTVFGNAFVLISPNMPLNVKVNSVFASSKLPDNNMVSFGESYYRSSSLNESTPCLNIEGNTVFGNLEIKIIR' A
#
# COMPACT_ATOMS: atom_id res chain seq x y z
N MET A 1 -4.35 8.13 -0.07
CA MET A 1 -5.69 7.50 0.04
C MET A 1 -6.03 7.38 1.50
N ASN A 2 -7.24 7.78 1.90
CA ASN A 2 -7.72 7.65 3.27
C ASN A 2 -8.93 6.71 3.28
N THR A 3 -8.85 5.63 4.06
CA THR A 3 -9.92 4.65 4.21
C THR A 3 -10.34 4.62 5.67
N VAL A 4 -11.50 5.20 5.96
CA VAL A 4 -12.05 5.32 7.31
C VAL A 4 -13.39 4.60 7.32
N PHE A 5 -13.54 3.60 8.19
CA PHE A 5 -14.76 2.77 8.27
C PHE A 5 -15.20 2.20 6.91
N GLY A 6 -14.32 1.47 6.23
CA GLY A 6 -14.62 0.92 4.92
C GLY A 6 -13.52 0.04 4.35
N ASN A 7 -13.68 -0.36 3.10
CA ASN A 7 -12.72 -1.18 2.36
C ASN A 7 -12.24 -0.42 1.12
N ALA A 8 -10.93 -0.44 0.87
CA ALA A 8 -10.34 0.06 -0.36
C ALA A 8 -9.42 -1.00 -0.97
N PHE A 9 -9.51 -1.16 -2.29
CA PHE A 9 -8.67 -2.07 -3.06
C PHE A 9 -7.91 -1.26 -4.11
N VAL A 10 -6.59 -1.39 -4.11
CA VAL A 10 -5.70 -0.74 -5.07
C VAL A 10 -5.06 -1.83 -5.92
N LEU A 11 -5.44 -1.89 -7.19
CA LEU A 11 -4.91 -2.85 -8.15
C LEU A 11 -3.86 -2.16 -9.01
N ILE A 12 -2.66 -2.74 -9.06
CA ILE A 12 -1.51 -2.10 -9.70
C ILE A 12 -0.92 -2.99 -10.77
N SER A 13 -0.67 -2.42 -11.95
CA SER A 13 0.01 -3.10 -13.05
C SER A 13 1.41 -3.58 -12.64
N PRO A 14 1.85 -4.77 -13.10
CA PRO A 14 3.08 -5.40 -12.62
C PRO A 14 4.38 -4.71 -13.06
N ASN A 15 4.31 -3.88 -14.11
CA ASN A 15 5.48 -3.25 -14.72
C ASN A 15 5.77 -1.84 -14.19
N MET A 16 5.10 -1.41 -13.12
CA MET A 16 5.25 -0.06 -12.57
C MET A 16 6.07 -0.10 -11.28
N PRO A 17 7.23 0.61 -11.21
CA PRO A 17 7.97 0.77 -9.97
C PRO A 17 7.10 1.41 -8.89
N LEU A 18 7.15 0.88 -7.67
CA LEU A 18 6.23 1.19 -6.59
C LEU A 18 6.96 1.58 -5.31
N ASN A 19 6.51 2.66 -4.69
CA ASN A 19 6.91 3.06 -3.35
C ASN A 19 5.64 3.37 -2.55
N VAL A 20 5.42 2.60 -1.48
CA VAL A 20 4.19 2.62 -0.70
C VAL A 20 4.53 2.94 0.74
N LYS A 21 3.83 3.91 1.31
CA LYS A 21 3.77 4.19 2.74
C LYS A 21 2.34 3.94 3.21
N VAL A 22 2.17 3.17 4.28
CA VAL A 22 0.87 2.97 4.92
C VAL A 22 0.96 3.35 6.39
N ASN A 23 -0.08 4.00 6.90
CA ASN A 23 -0.29 4.23 8.32
C ASN A 23 -1.66 3.66 8.71
N SER A 24 -1.65 2.74 9.67
CA SER A 24 -2.85 2.03 10.12
C SER A 24 -3.13 2.32 11.59
N VAL A 25 -4.38 2.54 11.93
CA VAL A 25 -4.82 2.71 13.33
C VAL A 25 -6.04 1.82 13.55
N PHE A 26 -5.86 0.72 14.28
CA PHE A 26 -6.89 -0.30 14.51
C PHE A 26 -7.57 -0.76 13.21
N ALA A 27 -6.77 -1.06 12.21
CA ALA A 27 -7.22 -1.36 10.85
C ALA A 27 -6.59 -2.66 10.32
N SER A 28 -6.79 -2.95 9.04
CA SER A 28 -6.07 -3.98 8.30
C SER A 28 -5.56 -3.39 7.00
N SER A 29 -4.27 -3.10 6.90
CA SER A 29 -3.66 -2.71 5.63
C SER A 29 -2.74 -3.81 5.12
N LYS A 30 -3.06 -4.38 3.95
CA LYS A 30 -2.29 -5.43 3.30
C LYS A 30 -1.51 -4.87 2.11
N LEU A 31 -0.20 -5.07 2.15
CA LEU A 31 0.76 -4.62 1.16
C LEU A 31 1.00 -5.67 0.06
N PRO A 32 1.65 -5.29 -1.07
CA PRO A 32 1.89 -6.21 -2.18
C PRO A 32 2.77 -7.42 -1.87
N ASP A 33 3.60 -7.34 -0.81
CA ASP A 33 4.40 -8.44 -0.27
C ASP A 33 3.62 -9.36 0.69
N ASN A 34 2.31 -9.13 0.83
CA ASN A 34 1.40 -9.74 1.81
C ASN A 34 1.69 -9.37 3.27
N ASN A 35 2.52 -8.37 3.54
CA ASN A 35 2.65 -7.82 4.88
C ASN A 35 1.31 -7.18 5.29
N MET A 36 0.86 -7.48 6.51
CA MET A 36 -0.38 -6.97 7.08
C MET A 36 -0.08 -6.07 8.26
N VAL A 37 -0.63 -4.85 8.22
CA VAL A 37 -0.36 -3.79 9.19
C VAL A 37 -1.68 -3.43 9.86
N SER A 38 -1.76 -3.66 11.16
CA SER A 38 -2.97 -3.33 11.93
C SER A 38 -2.84 -2.08 12.80
N PHE A 39 -1.62 -1.69 13.12
CA PHE A 39 -1.32 -0.47 13.87
C PHE A 39 0.08 0.04 13.51
N GLY A 40 0.23 1.35 13.33
CA GLY A 40 1.50 2.03 13.03
C GLY A 40 1.78 2.18 11.53
N GLU A 41 3.01 2.59 11.23
CA GLU A 41 3.49 2.79 9.86
C GLU A 41 4.17 1.56 9.28
N SER A 42 4.06 1.38 7.96
CA SER A 42 4.83 0.39 7.21
C SER A 42 5.14 0.89 5.80
N TYR A 43 6.20 0.35 5.23
CA TYR A 43 6.75 0.77 3.94
C TYR A 43 6.96 -0.44 3.06
N TYR A 44 6.59 -0.32 1.78
CA TYR A 44 6.87 -1.31 0.76
C TYR A 44 7.53 -0.62 -0.44
N ARG A 45 8.55 -1.28 -1.00
CA ARG A 45 9.22 -0.85 -2.24
C ARG A 45 9.32 -2.03 -3.18
N SER A 46 8.95 -1.83 -4.44
CA SER A 46 9.12 -2.86 -5.46
C SER A 46 10.61 -3.07 -5.75
N SER A 47 11.00 -4.30 -6.11
CA SER A 47 12.37 -4.62 -6.52
C SER A 47 12.84 -3.85 -7.77
N SER A 48 11.92 -3.42 -8.63
CA SER A 48 12.19 -2.60 -9.83
C SER A 48 12.37 -1.11 -9.52
N LEU A 49 12.30 -0.68 -8.25
CA LEU A 49 12.43 0.72 -7.88
C LEU A 49 13.88 1.18 -8.08
N ASN A 50 14.07 2.11 -9.01
CA ASN A 50 15.29 2.90 -9.15
C ASN A 50 14.94 4.35 -8.87
N GLU A 51 15.66 4.99 -7.95
CA GLU A 51 15.45 6.39 -7.54
C GLU A 51 15.58 7.39 -8.71
N SER A 52 16.25 6.99 -9.79
CA SER A 52 16.42 7.78 -11.01
C SER A 52 15.28 7.62 -12.03
N THR A 53 14.29 6.76 -11.75
CA THR A 53 13.18 6.44 -12.68
C THR A 53 11.83 6.84 -12.10
N PRO A 54 10.85 7.24 -12.94
CA PRO A 54 9.49 7.50 -12.49
C PRO A 54 8.90 6.29 -11.75
N CYS A 55 8.35 6.53 -10.56
CA CYS A 55 7.67 5.52 -9.76
C CYS A 55 6.30 6.01 -9.30
N LEU A 56 5.40 5.06 -9.05
CA LEU A 56 4.11 5.34 -8.44
C LEU A 56 4.28 5.38 -6.92
N ASN A 57 4.10 6.58 -6.35
CA ASN A 57 4.09 6.80 -4.92
C ASN A 57 2.66 6.66 -4.39
N ILE A 58 2.46 5.79 -3.40
CA ILE A 58 1.17 5.58 -2.74
C ILE A 58 1.34 5.86 -1.25
N GLU A 59 0.54 6.79 -0.73
CA GLU A 59 0.36 6.98 0.69
C GLU A 59 -1.05 6.51 1.07
N GLY A 60 -1.15 5.55 1.99
CA GLY A 60 -2.40 4.99 2.47
C GLY A 60 -2.58 5.23 3.97
N ASN A 61 -3.71 5.80 4.38
CA ASN A 61 -4.08 5.92 5.78
C ASN A 61 -5.37 5.13 6.03
N THR A 62 -5.34 4.20 6.97
CA THR A 62 -6.49 3.33 7.26
C THR A 62 -6.85 3.38 8.73
N VAL A 63 -8.11 3.65 9.05
CA VAL A 63 -8.62 3.70 10.42
C VAL A 63 -9.91 2.89 10.52
N PHE A 64 -9.96 1.90 11.42
CA PHE A 64 -11.11 0.99 11.60
C PHE A 64 -11.67 0.43 10.27
N GLY A 65 -10.78 0.13 9.33
CA GLY A 65 -11.12 -0.27 7.96
C GLY A 65 -10.07 -1.20 7.37
N ASN A 66 -10.19 -1.45 6.08
CA ASN A 66 -9.31 -2.33 5.34
C ASN A 66 -8.78 -1.65 4.07
N LEU A 67 -7.48 -1.81 3.82
CA LEU A 67 -6.81 -1.36 2.61
C LEU A 67 -6.01 -2.53 2.05
N GLU A 68 -6.30 -3.00 0.85
CA GLU A 68 -5.48 -4.00 0.17
C GLU A 68 -4.85 -3.39 -1.08
N ILE A 69 -3.52 -3.40 -1.12
CA ILE A 69 -2.73 -2.96 -2.27
C ILE A 69 -2.12 -4.20 -2.90
N LYS A 70 -2.48 -4.47 -4.16
CA LYS A 70 -2.13 -5.70 -4.86
C LYS A 70 -1.62 -5.44 -6.26
N ILE A 71 -0.51 -6.09 -6.60
CA ILE A 71 -0.02 -6.16 -7.98
C ILE A 71 -0.81 -7.25 -8.73
N ILE A 72 -1.46 -6.87 -9.82
CA ILE A 72 -2.19 -7.82 -10.68
C ILE A 72 -1.21 -8.57 -11.58
N ARG A 73 -1.42 -9.88 -11.71
CA ARG A 73 -0.62 -10.78 -12.56
C ARG A 73 -1.37 -11.06 -13.86
#